data_AF-A0A1Z7ZJ96-F1
#
_entry.id   AF-A0A1Z7ZJ96-F1
#
_cell.length_a   1.000
_cell.length_b   1.000
_cell.length_c   1.000
_cell.angle_alpha   90.00
_cell.angle_beta   90.00
_cell.angle_gamma   90.00
#
_symmetry.space_group_name_H-M   'P 1'
#
loop_
_entity.id
_entity.type
_entity.pdbx_description
1 polymer ?
#
loop_
_entity_poly.entity_id
_entity_poly.type
_entity_poly.pdbx_seq_one_letter_code
_entity_poly.pdbx_strand_id
1 'polypeptide(L)' 'MSDNQSSENNSDQFHIDDGRDRSITSREAERQELEDAMLTFLSGGGAVQKIERDLRKDPPRRPESNYGSRPI' A
#
# COMPACT_ATOMS: atom_id res chain seq x y z
N MET A 1 32.05 24.76 -6.05
CA MET A 1 30.66 25.05 -6.45
C MET A 1 29.91 23.73 -6.48
N SER A 2 28.63 23.78 -6.12
CA SER A 2 27.76 22.67 -5.72
C SER A 2 27.40 21.72 -6.86
N ASP A 3 27.53 20.41 -6.66
CA ASP A 3 26.80 19.40 -7.44
C ASP A 3 25.85 18.66 -6.50
N ASN A 4 24.60 19.13 -6.51
CA ASN A 4 23.45 18.50 -5.88
C ASN A 4 22.70 17.79 -7.01
N GLN A 5 22.77 16.47 -7.06
CA GLN A 5 21.88 15.66 -7.90
C GLN A 5 21.12 14.67 -7.01
N SER A 6 19.98 15.14 -6.51
CA SER A 6 18.89 14.31 -6.03
C SER A 6 17.83 14.20 -7.13
N SER A 7 17.37 12.98 -7.39
CA SER A 7 16.10 12.58 -8.04
C SER A 7 16.20 11.91 -9.42
N GLU A 8 16.47 10.59 -9.41
CA GLU A 8 15.97 9.66 -10.43
C GLU A 8 15.32 8.46 -9.73
N ASN A 9 14.09 8.66 -9.24
CA ASN A 9 13.23 7.59 -8.74
C ASN A 9 12.39 7.02 -9.90
N ASN A 10 12.93 6.05 -10.62
CA ASN A 10 12.19 4.91 -11.21
C ASN A 10 13.14 4.08 -12.08
N SER A 11 13.74 3.05 -11.49
CA SER A 11 14.28 1.94 -12.28
C SER A 11 13.74 0.68 -11.66
N ASP A 12 12.95 -0.07 -12.43
CA ASP A 12 12.52 -1.44 -12.14
C ASP A 12 13.62 -2.19 -11.39
N GLN A 13 13.45 -2.33 -10.08
CA GLN A 13 14.38 -3.05 -9.25
C GLN A 13 14.15 -4.54 -9.53
N PHE A 14 14.85 -5.06 -10.53
CA PHE A 14 14.99 -6.49 -10.71
C PHE A 14 15.69 -7.05 -9.47
N HIS A 15 14.91 -7.54 -8.51
CA HIS A 15 15.41 -8.27 -7.36
C HIS A 15 16.00 -9.59 -7.87
N ILE A 16 17.29 -9.57 -8.22
CA ILE A 16 18.06 -10.78 -8.47
C ILE A 16 18.18 -11.49 -7.12
N ASP A 17 17.41 -12.57 -6.96
CA ASP A 17 17.37 -13.40 -5.76
C ASP A 17 18.68 -14.20 -5.59
N ASP A 18 19.80 -13.49 -5.42
CA ASP A 18 21.16 -14.04 -5.20
C ASP A 18 21.37 -14.48 -3.72
N GLY A 19 20.30 -14.71 -2.97
CA GLY A 19 20.34 -15.15 -1.57
C GLY A 19 20.81 -14.11 -0.56
N ARG A 20 21.50 -13.03 -0.97
CA ARG A 20 21.95 -11.92 -0.11
C ARG A 20 20.76 -11.17 0.52
N ASP A 21 19.71 -10.97 -0.28
CA ASP A 21 18.46 -10.29 0.10
C ASP A 21 17.55 -11.15 1.00
N ARG A 22 17.87 -12.45 1.14
CA ARG A 22 17.15 -13.37 2.03
C ARG A 22 17.66 -13.28 3.48
N SER A 23 18.78 -12.60 3.71
CA SER A 23 19.30 -12.38 5.06
C SER A 23 18.44 -11.37 5.81
N ILE A 24 18.14 -11.65 7.08
CA ILE A 24 17.30 -10.79 7.94
C ILE A 24 17.90 -9.39 8.05
N THR A 25 19.23 -9.30 8.03
CA THR A 25 19.99 -8.05 8.10
C THR A 25 19.84 -7.17 6.85
N SER A 26 19.60 -7.77 5.67
CA SER A 26 19.43 -7.01 4.42
C SER A 26 18.12 -6.22 4.39
N ARG A 27 17.10 -6.68 5.13
CA ARG A 27 15.79 -6.03 5.21
C ARG A 27 15.62 -5.18 6.47
N GLU A 28 16.69 -4.97 7.23
CA GLU A 28 16.59 -4.24 8.49
C GLU A 28 16.24 -2.77 8.27
N ALA A 29 16.78 -2.13 7.23
CA ALA A 29 16.43 -0.77 6.86
C ALA A 29 14.95 -0.64 6.45
N GLU A 30 14.46 -1.55 5.60
CA GLU A 30 13.05 -1.60 5.19
C GLU A 30 12.12 -1.87 6.39
N ARG A 31 12.55 -2.72 7.34
CA ARG A 31 11.82 -2.97 8.59
C ARG A 31 11.70 -1.71 9.43
N GLN A 32 12.80 -0.98 9.62
CA GLN A 32 12.79 0.26 10.41
C GLN A 32 11.87 1.32 9.79
N GLU A 33 11.95 1.52 8.48
CA GLU A 33 11.06 2.44 7.76
C GLU A 33 9.58 2.06 7.94
N LEU A 34 9.26 0.76 7.82
CA LEU A 34 7.90 0.26 8.03
C LEU A 34 7.42 0.45 9.47
N GLU A 35 8.29 0.23 10.46
CA GLU A 35 7.99 0.43 11.88
C GLU A 35 7.67 1.90 12.18
N ASP A 36 8.47 2.84 11.66
CA ASP A 36 8.23 4.28 11.81
C ASP A 36 6.91 4.72 11.16
N ALA A 37 6.62 4.19 9.97
CA ALA A 37 5.35 4.43 9.27
C ALA A 37 4.15 3.87 10.06
N MET A 38 4.29 2.67 10.64
CA MET A 38 3.24 2.09 11.51
C MET A 38 2.98 2.95 12.75
N LEU A 39 4.04 3.41 13.44
CA LEU A 39 3.92 4.26 14.63
C LEU A 39 3.24 5.59 14.30
N THR A 40 3.59 6.19 13.16
CA THR A 40 2.95 7.42 12.67
C THR A 40 1.46 7.20 12.37
N PHE A 41 1.11 6.09 11.73
CA PHE A 41 -0.29 5.74 11.45
C PHE A 41 -1.12 5.54 12.72
N LEU A 42 -0.58 4.83 13.70
CA LEU A 42 -1.26 4.55 14.97
C LEU A 42 -1.39 5.82 15.84
N SER A 43 -0.34 6.65 15.91
CA SER A 43 -0.38 7.91 16.67
C SER A 43 -1.29 8.97 16.03
N GLY A 44 -1.43 8.94 14.70
CA GLY A 44 -2.39 9.77 13.96
C GLY A 44 -3.86 9.39 14.18
N GLY A 45 -4.16 8.37 14.99
CA GLY A 45 -5.51 7.88 15.25
C GLY A 45 -5.99 6.82 14.25
N GLY A 46 -5.10 6.30 13.41
CA GLY A 46 -5.36 5.13 12.57
C GLY A 46 -5.46 3.85 13.40
N ALA A 47 -6.25 2.88 12.91
CA ALA A 47 -6.44 1.60 13.58
C ALA A 47 -6.26 0.44 12.60
N VAL A 48 -5.52 -0.58 13.01
CA VAL A 48 -5.34 -1.81 12.23
C VAL A 48 -6.54 -2.73 12.50
N GLN A 49 -7.22 -3.13 11.43
CA GLN A 49 -8.36 -4.04 11.50
C GLN A 49 -7.95 -5.44 11.06
N LYS A 50 -8.27 -6.44 11.88
CA LYS A 50 -8.08 -7.84 11.51
C LYS A 50 -9.23 -8.28 10.62
N ILE A 51 -8.92 -8.70 9.39
CA ILE A 51 -9.89 -9.21 8.43
C ILE A 51 -9.81 -10.74 8.45
N GLU A 52 -10.95 -11.41 8.55
CA GLU A 52 -11.04 -12.86 8.46
C GLU A 52 -10.73 -13.36 7.04
N ARG A 53 -10.16 -14.56 6.95
CA ARG A 53 -10.00 -15.24 5.66
C ARG A 53 -11.39 -15.50 5.07
N ASP A 54 -11.55 -15.23 3.78
CA ASP A 54 -12.80 -15.38 3.03
C ASP A 54 -13.91 -14.36 3.33
N LEU A 55 -13.61 -13.23 3.99
CA LEU A 55 -14.55 -12.11 4.09
C LEU A 55 -14.79 -11.49 2.71
N ARG A 56 -15.86 -11.92 2.04
CA ARG A 56 -16.40 -11.25 0.85
C ARG A 56 -17.40 -10.21 1.31
N LYS A 57 -17.16 -8.94 1.02
CA LYS A 57 -18.22 -7.93 1.11
C LYS A 57 -19.24 -8.23 0.02
N ASP A 58 -20.52 -8.09 0.36
CA ASP A 58 -21.57 -8.21 -0.64
C ASP A 58 -21.26 -7.29 -1.83
N PRO A 59 -21.38 -7.79 -3.06
CA PRO A 59 -21.14 -6.96 -4.24
C PRO A 59 -22.12 -5.78 -4.24
N PRO A 60 -21.73 -4.66 -4.86
CA PRO A 60 -22.62 -3.51 -5.01
C PRO A 60 -23.94 -3.97 -5.67
N ARG A 61 -25.06 -3.46 -5.17
CA ARG A 61 -26.37 -3.77 -5.73
C ARG A 61 -26.43 -3.33 -7.19
N ARG A 62 -27.14 -4.09 -8.03
CA ARG A 62 -27.42 -3.70 -9.41
C ARG A 62 -28.10 -2.32 -9.41
N PRO A 63 -27.71 -1.41 -10.32
CA PRO A 63 -28.38 -0.12 -10.43
C PRO A 63 -29.82 -0.32 -10.89
N GLU A 64 -30.76 0.33 -10.20
CA GLU A 64 -32.14 0.44 -10.67
C GLU A 64 -32.23 1.52 -11.74
N SER A 65 -32.81 1.19 -12.91
CA SER A 65 -33.02 2.16 -13.97
C SER A 65 -34.26 3.00 -13.67
N ASN A 66 -34.07 4.15 -13.00
CA ASN A 66 -35.16 5.12 -12.75
C ASN A 66 -35.39 6.10 -13.92
N TYR A 67 -34.66 5.94 -15.03
CA TYR A 67 -34.79 6.80 -16.21
C TYR A 67 -36.13 6.54 -16.92
N GLY A 68 -36.88 7.61 -17.22
CA GLY A 68 -38.17 7.51 -17.91
C GLY A 68 -39.40 7.20 -17.03
N SER A 69 -39.24 7.16 -15.70
CA SER A 69 -40.36 6.97 -14.75
C SER A 69 -41.20 8.25 -14.54
N ARG A 70 -40.72 9.39 -15.04
CA ARG A 70 -41.45 10.67 -15.01
C ARG A 70 -42.13 10.87 -16.37
N PRO A 71 -43.46 11.09 -16.40
CA PRO A 71 -44.14 11.47 -17.63
C PRO A 71 -43.59 12.80 -18.15
N ILE A 72 -43.49 12.91 -19.49
CA ILE A 72 -43.09 14.13 -20.21
C ILE A 72 -44.24 15.12 -20.32
#